data_AF-A0A7J6E2N1-F1
#
_entry.id   AF-A0A7J6E2N1-F1
#
_cell.length_a   1.000
_cell.length_b   1.000
_cell.length_c   1.000
_cell.angle_alpha   90.00
_cell.angle_beta   90.00
_cell.angle_gamma   90.00
#
_symmetry.space_group_name_H-M   'P 1'
#
loop_
_entity.id
_entity.type
_entity.pdbx_description
1 polymer ?
#
loop_
_entity_poly.entity_id
_entity_poly.type
_entity_poly.pdbx_seq_one_letter_code
_entity_poly.pdbx_strand_id
1 'polypeptide(L)'
;MPHIELYEGRIDPRTHLAKYNKMMQVARVSDDAKCLCFSLTLTKSAEDWWKHVALESLDSWKDLHSAFRKQFISTRDLDMEVGFLTNVKKQQYDENA
;
A
#
# COMPACT_ATOMS: atom_id res chain seq x y z
N MET A 1 2.34 -23.54 -6.11
CA MET A 1 2.60 -22.09 -6.30
C MET A 1 3.13 -21.52 -4.99
N PRO A 2 4.04 -20.53 -5.01
CA PRO A 2 4.45 -19.86 -3.78
C PRO A 2 3.21 -19.27 -3.09
N HIS A 3 3.05 -19.56 -1.81
CA HIS A 3 1.91 -19.12 -1.02
C HIS A 3 2.15 -17.68 -0.59
N ILE A 4 1.57 -16.72 -1.30
CA ILE A 4 1.69 -15.31 -0.98
C ILE A 4 0.42 -14.90 -0.23
N GLU A 5 0.60 -14.34 0.96
CA GLU A 5 -0.52 -13.90 1.79
C GLU A 5 -1.26 -12.73 1.14
N LEU A 6 -2.59 -12.78 1.19
CA LEU A 6 -3.44 -11.72 0.68
C LEU A 6 -3.23 -10.44 1.50
N TYR A 7 -3.02 -9.34 0.79
CA TYR A 7 -2.87 -8.00 1.33
C TYR A 7 -4.22 -7.31 1.35
N GLU A 8 -4.81 -7.20 2.54
CA GLU A 8 -6.07 -6.49 2.78
C GLU A 8 -5.88 -5.01 3.16
N GLY A 9 -4.64 -4.48 3.10
CA GLY A 9 -4.33 -3.12 3.60
C GLY A 9 -4.04 -3.01 5.10
N ARG A 10 -4.04 -4.13 5.83
CA ARG A 10 -3.78 -4.14 7.29
C ARG A 10 -2.31 -4.25 7.68
N ILE A 11 -1.52 -4.91 6.83
CA ILE A 11 -0.08 -5.14 7.06
C ILE A 11 0.67 -3.92 6.50
N ASP A 12 1.85 -3.63 7.03
CA ASP A 12 2.68 -2.56 6.50
C ASP A 12 2.98 -2.80 4.99
N PRO A 13 2.58 -1.87 4.09
CA PRO A 13 2.72 -2.03 2.64
C PRO A 13 4.19 -2.21 2.22
N ARG A 14 5.13 -1.56 2.92
CA ARG A 14 6.57 -1.70 2.61
C ARG A 14 7.06 -3.10 2.90
N THR A 15 6.64 -3.65 4.04
CA THR A 15 7.00 -5.01 4.48
C THR A 15 6.43 -6.05 3.51
N HIS A 16 5.17 -5.91 3.11
CA HIS A 16 4.54 -6.81 2.13
C HIS A 16 5.26 -6.76 0.77
N LEU A 17 5.54 -5.55 0.26
CA LEU A 17 6.23 -5.33 -1.01
C LEU A 17 7.65 -5.90 -1.03
N ALA A 18 8.40 -5.72 0.07
CA ALA A 18 9.74 -6.29 0.21
C ALA A 18 9.72 -7.83 0.25
N LYS A 19 8.78 -8.42 1.00
CA LYS A 19 8.59 -9.88 1.08
C LYS A 19 8.22 -10.45 -0.29
N TYR A 20 7.29 -9.81 -0.99
CA TYR A 20 6.87 -10.18 -2.34
C TYR A 20 8.03 -10.13 -3.34
N ASN A 21 8.75 -9.00 -3.40
CA ASN A 21 9.87 -8.82 -4.33
C ASN A 21 10.97 -9.87 -4.08
N LYS A 22 11.29 -10.17 -2.81
CA LYS A 22 12.26 -11.21 -2.45
C LYS A 22 11.83 -12.59 -2.94
N MET A 23 10.55 -12.96 -2.75
CA MET A 23 10.03 -14.24 -3.24
C MET A 23 10.09 -14.34 -4.77
N MET A 24 9.70 -13.27 -5.48
CA MET A 24 9.73 -13.25 -6.94
C MET A 24 11.15 -13.26 -7.51
N GLN A 25 12.12 -12.65 -6.83
CA GLN A 25 13.54 -12.76 -7.18
C GLN A 25 14.05 -14.19 -7.05
N VAL A 26 13.70 -14.88 -5.95
CA VAL A 26 14.06 -16.30 -5.75
C VAL A 26 13.44 -17.18 -6.85
N ALA A 27 12.20 -16.88 -7.24
CA ALA A 27 11.50 -17.60 -8.29
C ALA A 27 11.92 -17.20 -9.73
N ARG A 28 12.83 -16.22 -9.89
CA ARG A 28 13.29 -15.69 -11.20
C ARG A 28 12.16 -15.31 -12.15
N VAL A 29 11.08 -14.77 -11.59
CA VAL A 29 9.89 -14.35 -12.35
C VAL A 29 10.20 -13.06 -13.11
N SER A 30 9.71 -12.93 -14.35
CA SER A 30 9.83 -11.70 -15.14
C SER A 30 9.00 -10.57 -14.53
N ASP A 31 9.36 -9.32 -14.80
CA ASP A 31 8.67 -8.17 -14.20
C ASP A 31 7.18 -8.11 -14.59
N ASP A 32 6.82 -8.54 -15.80
CA ASP A 32 5.42 -8.63 -16.24
C ASP A 32 4.63 -9.65 -15.40
N ALA A 33 5.22 -10.82 -15.18
CA ALA A 33 4.62 -11.85 -14.35
C ALA A 33 4.59 -11.44 -12.87
N LYS A 34 5.52 -10.61 -12.40
CA LYS A 34 5.45 -10.02 -11.05
C LYS A 34 4.26 -9.09 -10.91
N CYS A 35 3.93 -8.27 -11.90
CA CYS A 35 2.74 -7.42 -11.87
C CYS A 35 1.47 -8.27 -11.76
N LEU A 36 1.34 -9.30 -12.60
CA LEU A 36 0.19 -10.19 -12.61
C LEU A 36 0.06 -11.00 -11.32
N CYS A 37 1.15 -11.54 -10.80
CA CYS A 37 1.10 -12.27 -9.52
C CYS A 37 0.83 -11.35 -8.34
N PHE A 38 1.17 -10.04 -8.43
CA PHE A 38 0.93 -9.09 -7.36
C PHE A 38 -0.54 -8.75 -7.27
N SER A 39 -1.24 -8.61 -8.41
CA SER A 39 -2.69 -8.37 -8.41
C SER A 39 -3.46 -9.50 -7.71
N LEU A 40 -3.01 -10.75 -7.85
CA LEU A 40 -3.59 -11.91 -7.16
C LEU A 40 -3.41 -11.87 -5.64
N THR A 41 -2.46 -11.08 -5.16
CA THR A 41 -2.19 -10.92 -3.72
C THR A 41 -2.95 -9.76 -3.11
N LEU A 42 -3.62 -8.92 -3.91
CA LEU A 42 -4.43 -7.81 -3.41
C LEU A 42 -5.86 -8.29 -3.20
N THR A 43 -6.49 -7.86 -2.10
CA THR A 43 -7.90 -8.14 -1.85
C THR A 43 -8.59 -6.94 -1.22
N LYS A 44 -9.94 -6.89 -1.32
CA LYS A 44 -10.78 -5.80 -0.80
C LYS A 44 -10.30 -4.44 -1.32
N SER A 45 -9.98 -3.52 -0.41
CA SER A 45 -9.53 -2.15 -0.72
C SER A 45 -8.31 -2.11 -1.66
N ALA A 46 -7.41 -3.09 -1.56
CA ALA A 46 -6.24 -3.16 -2.42
C ALA A 46 -6.56 -3.64 -3.84
N GLU A 47 -7.58 -4.49 -4.00
CA GLU A 47 -8.06 -4.95 -5.30
C GLU A 47 -8.80 -3.82 -6.03
N ASP A 48 -9.62 -3.04 -5.32
CA ASP A 48 -10.32 -1.89 -5.89
C ASP A 48 -9.35 -0.81 -6.36
N TRP A 49 -8.28 -0.56 -5.58
CA TRP A 49 -7.19 0.31 -6.02
C TRP A 49 -6.49 -0.22 -7.27
N TRP A 50 -6.20 -1.52 -7.32
CA TRP A 50 -5.57 -2.13 -8.49
C TRP A 50 -6.40 -1.92 -9.77
N LYS A 51 -7.72 -2.11 -9.68
CA LYS A 51 -8.63 -1.89 -10.81
C LYS A 51 -8.57 -0.45 -11.32
N HIS A 52 -8.51 0.53 -10.42
CA HIS A 52 -8.38 1.95 -10.80
C HIS A 52 -7.01 2.26 -11.43
N VAL A 53 -5.92 1.79 -10.84
CA VAL A 53 -4.57 2.13 -11.32
C VAL A 53 -4.18 1.35 -12.59
N ALA A 54 -4.62 0.09 -12.72
CA ALA A 54 -4.39 -0.71 -13.92
C ALA A 54 -5.09 -0.13 -15.16
N LEU A 55 -6.19 0.60 -14.98
CA LEU A 55 -6.85 1.35 -16.06
C LEU A 55 -6.02 2.54 -16.54
N GLU A 56 -5.10 3.07 -15.72
CA GLU A 56 -4.46 4.35 -16.00
C GLU A 56 -3.05 4.23 -16.60
N SER A 57 -2.12 3.37 -16.14
CA SER A 57 -0.72 3.33 -16.68
C SER A 57 0.23 2.25 -16.08
N LEU A 58 -0.22 1.05 -15.68
CA LEU A 58 0.70 0.04 -15.11
C LEU A 58 1.34 -0.86 -16.17
N ASP A 59 2.28 -0.32 -16.95
CA ASP A 59 3.05 -1.08 -17.94
C ASP A 59 4.29 -1.78 -17.37
N SER A 60 4.74 -1.44 -16.15
CA SER A 60 5.93 -2.04 -15.56
C SER A 60 5.83 -2.28 -14.05
N TRP A 61 6.63 -3.23 -13.55
CA TRP A 61 6.78 -3.47 -12.11
C TRP A 61 7.23 -2.22 -11.34
N LYS A 62 8.02 -1.35 -12.00
CA LYS A 62 8.50 -0.10 -11.40
C LYS A 62 7.37 0.92 -11.21
N ASP A 63 6.46 1.01 -12.17
CA ASP A 63 5.31 1.93 -12.11
C ASP A 63 4.33 1.46 -11.04
N LEU A 64 4.07 0.14 -10.98
CA LEU A 64 3.31 -0.49 -9.91
C LEU A 64 3.91 -0.16 -8.54
N HIS A 65 5.21 -0.35 -8.39
CA HIS A 65 5.92 -0.10 -7.14
C HIS A 65 5.82 1.37 -6.71
N SER A 66 5.87 2.32 -7.67
CA SER A 66 5.71 3.75 -7.40
C SER A 66 4.28 4.10 -7.00
N ALA A 67 3.28 3.61 -7.75
CA ALA A 67 1.87 3.88 -7.49
C ALA A 67 1.42 3.27 -6.16
N PHE A 68 1.82 2.03 -5.87
CA PHE A 68 1.49 1.35 -4.62
C PHE A 68 2.06 2.09 -3.41
N ARG A 69 3.30 2.59 -3.52
CA ARG A 69 3.91 3.43 -2.48
C ARG A 69 3.15 4.74 -2.30
N LYS A 70 2.81 5.45 -3.37
CA LYS A 70 2.02 6.69 -3.28
C LYS A 70 0.66 6.46 -2.62
N GLN A 71 -0.04 5.38 -2.97
CA GLN A 71 -1.36 5.13 -2.39
C GLN A 71 -1.27 4.66 -0.94
N PHE A 72 -0.49 3.62 -0.63
CA PHE A 72 -0.57 2.98 0.69
C PHE A 72 0.44 3.53 1.70
N ILE A 73 1.54 4.15 1.24
CA ILE A 73 2.51 4.79 2.15
C ILE A 73 2.11 6.24 2.40
N SER A 74 1.85 7.05 1.36
CA SER A 74 1.52 8.47 1.58
C SER A 74 0.19 8.67 2.31
N THR A 75 -0.82 7.82 2.07
CA THR A 75 -2.06 7.91 2.85
C THR A 75 -1.85 7.59 4.33
N ARG A 76 -0.92 6.69 4.68
CA ARG A 76 -0.63 6.36 6.07
C ARG A 76 0.13 7.46 6.80
N ASP A 77 1.04 8.15 6.12
CA ASP A 77 1.75 9.31 6.67
C ASP A 77 0.76 10.48 6.93
N LEU A 78 -0.19 10.70 6.02
CA LEU A 78 -1.25 11.69 6.20
C LEU A 78 -2.23 11.32 7.33
N ASP A 79 -2.62 10.04 7.46
CA ASP A 79 -3.52 9.58 8.54
C ASP A 79 -2.86 9.67 9.92
N MET A 80 -1.54 9.39 10.00
CA MET A 80 -0.80 9.61 11.23
C MET A 80 -0.73 11.11 11.59
N GLU A 81 -0.47 11.99 10.62
CA GLU A 81 -0.38 13.43 10.87
C GLU A 81 -1.73 14.06 11.27
N VAL A 82 -2.84 13.65 10.63
CA VAL A 82 -4.19 14.13 10.99
C VAL A 82 -4.59 13.69 12.40
N GLY A 83 -4.26 12.46 12.81
CA GLY A 83 -4.53 11.96 14.16
C GLY A 83 -3.81 12.77 15.27
N PHE A 84 -2.58 13.24 15.00
CA PHE A 84 -1.85 14.11 15.94
C PHE A 84 -2.44 15.52 16.00
N LEU A 85 -2.90 16.08 14.88
CA LEU A 85 -3.44 17.43 14.82
C LEU A 85 -4.79 17.58 15.55
N THR A 86 -5.60 16.52 15.65
CA THR A 86 -6.91 16.60 16.32
C THR A 86 -6.83 16.66 17.84
N ASN A 87 -5.69 16.29 18.45
CA ASN A 87 -5.55 16.26 19.91
C ASN A 87 -4.97 17.55 20.52
N VAL A 88 -4.43 18.48 19.72
CA VAL A 88 -3.80 19.72 20.25
C VAL A 88 -4.81 20.86 20.50
N LYS A 89 -6.06 20.77 20.01
CA LYS A 89 -7.04 21.87 20.10
C LYS A 89 -8.09 21.80 21.22
N LYS A 90 -7.98 20.88 22.19
CA LYS A 90 -8.96 20.75 23.30
C LYS A 90 -8.40 20.99 24.70
N GLN A 91 -7.40 21.85 24.87
CA GLN A 91 -6.91 22.19 26.21
C GLN A 91 -6.61 23.69 26.40
N GLN A 92 -7.42 24.57 25.80
CA GLN A 92 -7.35 26.01 26.07
C GLN A 92 -8.72 26.71 26.06
N TYR A 93 -9.77 26.02 26.50
CA TYR A 93 -11.09 26.62 26.76
C TYR A 93 -11.69 25.96 27.99
N ASP A 94 -11.14 26.24 29.17
CA ASP A 94 -11.83 26.13 30.47
C ASP A 94 -10.90 26.65 31.58
N GLU A 95 -10.58 27.95 31.54
CA GLU A 95 -10.17 28.68 32.75
C GLU A 95 -10.53 30.15 32.57
N ASN A 96 -11.77 30.50 32.90
CA ASN A 96 -12.22 31.83 33.32
C ASN A 96 -13.67 31.68 33.80
N ALA A 97 -13.81 31.21 35.04
CA ALA A 97 -15.02 31.35 35.86
C ALA A 97 -14.63 32.08 37.15
#